data_AF-A0A351CX41-F1
#
_entry.id   AF-A0A351CX41-F1
#
_cell.length_a   1.000
_cell.length_b   1.000
_cell.length_c   1.000
_cell.angle_alpha   90.00
_cell.angle_beta   90.00
_cell.angle_gamma   90.00
#
_symmetry.space_group_name_H-M   'P 1'
#
loop_
_entity.id
_entity.type
_entity.pdbx_description
1 polymer ?
#
loop_
_entity_poly.entity_id
_entity_poly.type
_entity_poly.pdbx_seq_one_letter_code
_entity_poly.pdbx_strand_id
1 'polypeptide(L)' 'TKSLTGHALGAAGVNEAIYSMMMMRDGFIAGSANVHDLDPAAEGFDIVTKTRDAKINTVMSNSFGFGGTNATLVFSRV' A
#
# COMPACT_ATOMS: atom_id res chain seq x y z
N THR A 1 1.28 0.15 -4.40
CA THR A 1 1.73 1.54 -4.61
C THR A 1 2.98 1.58 -5.50
N LYS A 2 4.16 1.18 -5.00
CA LYS A 2 5.45 1.27 -5.73
C LYS A 2 5.51 0.45 -7.02
N SER A 3 4.76 -0.65 -7.10
CA SER A 3 4.64 -1.44 -8.34
C SER A 3 4.07 -0.66 -9.52
N LEU A 4 3.31 0.41 -9.25
CA LEU A 4 2.76 1.30 -10.27
C LEU A 4 3.55 2.61 -10.39
N THR A 5 4.06 3.14 -9.27
CA THR A 5 4.63 4.49 -9.21
C THR A 5 6.16 4.52 -9.21
N GLY A 6 6.82 3.37 -9.12
CA GLY A 6 8.23 3.28 -8.76
C GLY A 6 8.50 3.77 -7.33
N HIS A 7 9.79 3.89 -6.99
CA HIS A 7 10.21 4.39 -5.68
C HIS A 7 10.61 5.88 -5.75
N ALA A 8 9.70 6.75 -5.30
CA ALA A 8 9.91 8.20 -5.29
C ALA A 8 10.79 8.72 -4.12
N LEU A 9 11.61 7.84 -3.52
CA LEU A 9 12.52 8.17 -2.42
C LEU A 9 11.79 8.92 -1.29
N GLY A 10 12.25 10.13 -0.94
CA GLY A 10 11.68 10.94 0.13
C GLY A 10 10.20 11.29 -0.07
N ALA A 11 9.69 11.31 -1.31
CA ALA A 11 8.29 11.57 -1.58
C ALA A 11 7.39 10.33 -1.43
N ALA A 12 7.96 9.13 -1.27
CA ALA A 12 7.17 7.90 -1.19
C ALA A 12 6.16 7.93 -0.03
N GLY A 13 6.58 8.39 1.15
CA GLY A 13 5.71 8.41 2.34
C GLY A 13 4.43 9.23 2.14
N VAL A 14 4.54 10.46 1.64
CA VAL A 14 3.37 11.32 1.42
C VAL A 14 2.48 10.82 0.27
N ASN A 15 3.09 10.34 -0.83
CA ASN A 15 2.34 9.79 -1.95
C ASN A 15 1.54 8.57 -1.51
N GLU A 16 2.15 7.64 -0.79
CA GLU A 16 1.51 6.41 -0.33
C GLU A 16 0.43 6.66 0.71
N ALA A 17 0.61 7.65 1.59
CA ALA A 17 -0.44 8.10 2.50
C ALA A 17 -1.66 8.64 1.73
N ILE A 18 -1.45 9.50 0.72
CA ILE A 18 -2.52 10.03 -0.13
C ILE A 18 -3.26 8.89 -0.85
N TYR A 19 -2.53 7.97 -1.49
CA TYR A 19 -3.15 6.84 -2.20
C TYR A 19 -3.95 5.95 -1.24
N SER A 20 -3.44 5.72 -0.03
CA SER A 20 -4.15 4.94 1.00
C SER A 20 -5.45 5.61 1.42
N MET A 21 -5.46 6.93 1.59
CA MET A 21 -6.68 7.68 1.88
C MET A 21 -7.65 7.71 0.70
N MET A 22 -7.17 7.77 -0.55
CA MET A 22 -8.03 7.67 -1.74
C MET A 22 -8.71 6.30 -1.83
N MET A 23 -7.94 5.22 -1.69
CA MET A 23 -8.46 3.84 -1.61
C MET A 23 -9.50 3.70 -0.49
N MET A 24 -9.19 4.25 0.69
CA MET A 24 -10.12 4.27 1.82
C MET A 24 -11.40 5.04 1.51
N ARG A 25 -11.29 6.26 0.97
CA ARG A 25 -12.40 7.17 0.64
C ARG A 25 -13.34 6.54 -0.38
N ASP A 26 -12.77 6.04 -1.47
CA ASP A 26 -13.50 5.58 -2.67
C ASP A 26 -13.90 4.09 -2.60
N GLY A 27 -13.40 3.36 -1.61
CA GLY A 27 -13.88 1.99 -1.32
C GLY A 27 -13.28 0.92 -2.23
N PHE A 28 -11.99 1.00 -2.51
CA PHE A 28 -11.28 -0.01 -3.31
C PHE A 28 -9.85 -0.21 -2.83
N ILE A 29 -9.25 -1.35 -3.20
CA ILE A 29 -7.83 -1.63 -3.00
C ILE A 29 -7.19 -1.77 -4.38
N ALA A 30 -6.19 -0.95 -4.68
CA ALA A 30 -5.44 -1.03 -5.94
C ALA A 30 -4.64 -2.34 -6.02
N GLY A 31 -4.67 -2.99 -7.18
CA GLY A 31 -3.84 -4.18 -7.43
C GLY A 31 -2.34 -3.85 -7.45
N SER A 32 -1.53 -4.73 -6.87
CA SER A 32 -0.08 -4.71 -7.04
C SER A 32 0.27 -5.29 -8.40
N ALA A 33 0.72 -4.43 -9.31
CA ALA A 33 1.08 -4.82 -10.66
C ALA A 33 2.32 -5.73 -10.71
N ASN A 34 2.46 -6.44 -11.83
CA ASN A 34 3.63 -7.27 -12.19
C ASN A 34 3.92 -8.45 -11.25
N VAL A 35 2.93 -8.90 -10.48
CA VAL A 35 2.99 -10.16 -9.73
C VAL A 35 2.40 -11.27 -10.61
N HIS A 36 3.27 -12.05 -11.27
CA HIS A 36 2.87 -13.20 -12.09
C HIS A 36 2.96 -14.50 -11.30
N ASP A 37 4.03 -14.65 -10.52
CA ASP A 37 4.30 -15.77 -9.64
C ASP A 37 4.54 -15.21 -8.23
N LEU A 38 3.78 -15.68 -7.26
CA LEU A 38 3.94 -15.25 -5.87
C LEU A 38 5.14 -15.95 -5.24
N ASP A 39 5.97 -15.21 -4.51
CA ASP A 39 7.06 -15.80 -3.74
C ASP A 39 6.48 -16.76 -2.68
N PRO A 40 7.03 -17.99 -2.52
CA PRO A 40 6.56 -18.93 -1.50
C PRO A 40 6.58 -18.35 -0.07
N ALA A 41 7.50 -17.44 0.25
CA ALA A 41 7.55 -16.78 1.55
C ALA A 41 6.41 -15.77 1.78
N ALA A 42 5.70 -15.37 0.71
CA ALA A 42 4.51 -14.53 0.78
C ALA A 42 3.20 -15.35 0.74
N GLU A 43 3.27 -16.68 0.75
CA GLU A 43 2.09 -17.54 0.85
C GLU A 43 1.33 -17.29 2.16
N GLY A 44 0.00 -17.25 2.08
CA GLY A 44 -0.87 -16.96 3.22
C GLY A 44 -1.15 -15.48 3.48
N PHE A 45 -0.45 -14.55 2.81
CA PHE A 45 -0.79 -13.13 2.83
C PHE A 45 -1.82 -12.78 1.75
N ASP A 46 -2.76 -11.87 2.06
CA ASP A 46 -3.74 -11.35 1.09
C ASP A 46 -3.12 -10.29 0.18
N ILE A 47 -2.25 -10.72 -0.73
CA ILE A 47 -1.62 -9.85 -1.73
C ILE A 47 -2.60 -9.58 -2.88
N VAL A 48 -3.20 -8.40 -2.87
CA VAL A 48 -4.16 -7.97 -3.89
C VAL A 48 -3.43 -7.67 -5.22
N THR A 49 -3.56 -8.53 -6.23
CA THR A 49 -2.91 -8.36 -7.56
C THR A 49 -3.81 -7.74 -8.62
N LYS A 50 -5.13 -7.77 -8.42
CA LYS A 50 -6.14 -7.07 -9.23
C LYS A 50 -6.92 -6.13 -8.35
N THR A 51 -7.22 -4.94 -8.85
CA THR A 51 -8.05 -3.98 -8.11
C THR A 51 -9.36 -4.64 -7.70
N ARG A 52 -9.72 -4.50 -6.43
CA ARG A 52 -10.98 -5.04 -5.88
C ARG A 52 -11.68 -3.97 -5.07
N ASP A 53 -13.01 -4.00 -5.11
CA ASP A 53 -13.83 -3.18 -4.23
C ASP A 53 -13.71 -3.69 -2.79
N ALA A 54 -13.62 -2.77 -1.84
CA ALA A 54 -13.55 -3.09 -0.43
C ALA A 54 -13.99 -1.89 0.41
N LYS A 55 -14.86 -2.12 1.39
CA LYS A 55 -15.11 -1.12 2.42
C LYS A 55 -13.91 -1.08 3.37
N ILE A 56 -13.21 0.04 3.40
CA ILE A 56 -12.03 0.24 4.24
C ILE A 56 -12.35 1.33 5.27
N ASN A 57 -12.27 0.99 6.55
CA ASN A 57 -12.47 1.94 7.65
C ASN A 57 -11.15 2.43 8.25
N THR A 58 -10.10 1.61 8.14
CA THR A 58 -8.78 1.90 8.69
C THR A 58 -7.71 1.39 7.73
N VAL A 59 -6.68 2.19 7.50
CA VAL A 59 -5.52 1.85 6.67
C VAL A 59 -4.22 2.10 7.42
N MET A 60 -3.20 1.32 7.11
CA MET A 60 -1.84 1.51 7.58
C MET A 60 -0.90 1.70 6.39
N SER A 61 -0.06 2.74 6.44
CA SER A 61 1.00 3.00 5.47
C SER A 61 2.36 2.90 6.15
N ASN A 62 3.21 1.99 5.66
CA ASN A 62 4.54 1.72 6.21
C ASN A 62 5.63 2.27 5.29
N SER A 63 6.66 2.88 5.88
CA SER A 63 7.85 3.37 5.21
C SER A 63 9.09 2.98 6.00
N PHE A 64 9.89 2.07 5.44
CA PHE A 64 11.16 1.62 6.00
C PHE A 64 12.29 2.15 5.12
N GLY A 65 12.93 3.22 5.59
CA GLY A 65 13.95 3.95 4.87
C GLY A 65 15.35 3.37 5.06
N PHE A 66 16.25 3.77 4.16
CA PHE A 66 17.68 3.47 4.29
C PHE A 66 18.25 3.96 5.63
N GLY A 67 19.24 3.24 6.16
CA GLY A 67 19.83 3.53 7.47
C GLY A 67 19.00 3.05 8.67
N GLY A 68 17.92 2.29 8.45
CA GLY A 68 17.13 1.69 9.52
C GLY A 68 16.07 2.62 10.12
N THR A 69 15.72 3.71 9.43
CA THR A 69 14.67 4.63 9.88
C THR A 69 13.29 4.13 9.47
N ASN A 70 12.43 3.86 10.45
CA ASN A 70 11.11 3.29 10.23
C ASN A 70 10.00 4.26 10.64
N ALA A 71 8.98 4.41 9.80
CA ALA A 71 7.79 5.19 10.08
C ALA A 71 6.52 4.46 9.63
N THR A 72 5.48 4.54 10.45
CA THR A 72 4.15 3.97 10.17
C THR A 72 3.08 5.00 10.49
N LEU A 73 2.14 5.18 9.57
CA LEU A 73 0.95 6.03 9.74
C LEU A 73 -0.31 5.18 9.67
N VAL A 74 -1.24 5.41 10.59
CA VAL A 74 -2.56 4.78 10.59
C VAL A 74 -3.62 5.86 10.43
N PHE A 75 -4.52 5.67 9.47
CA PHE A 75 -5.65 6.56 9.22
C PHE A 75 -6.95 5.79 9.44
N SER A 76 -7.93 6.43 10.07
CA SER A 76 -9.26 5.88 10.24
C SER A 76 -10.29 6.88 9.74
N ARG A 77 -11.38 6.37 9.16
CA ARG A 77 -12.53 7.18 8.79
C ARG A 77 -13.17 7.77 10.05
N VAL A 78 -13.61 9.03 9.95
CA VAL A 78 -14.41 9.75 10.96
C VAL A 78 -15.86 9.85 10.52
#